data_AF-A0A820DPH9-F1
#
_entry.id   AF-A0A820DPH9-F1
#
_cell.length_a   1.000
_cell.length_b   1.000
_cell.length_c   1.000
_cell.angle_alpha   90.00
_cell.angle_beta   90.00
_cell.angle_gamma   90.00
#
_symmetry.space_group_name_H-M   'P 1'
#
loop_
_entity.id
_entity.type
_entity.pdbx_description
1 polymer ?
#
loop_
_entity_poly.entity_id
_entity_poly.type
_entity_poly.pdbx_seq_one_letter_code
_entity_poly.pdbx_strand_id
1 'polypeptide(L)'
;MERLQLHILRNLILSISNIHIAYEDKTTKPDHPFSFGITLNYTTNTEWEPMVSKEESPIVYKLGELNALSIYWNSDIKSRSELSQENIVDILQAKIVKNEQTSSNSMTYILQPLNINIKLKMATTPREQDYVRPVFDAKIDVHRINLNINRNQYCDLLDLFEFQDHLNSQSKFIKYYAMIENNATDKPSLRR
;
A
#
# COMPACT_ATOMS: atom_id res chain seq x y z
N MET A 1 7.80 17.08 23.96
CA MET A 1 7.91 16.19 22.78
C MET A 1 7.09 16.73 21.62
N GLU A 2 5.75 16.70 21.71
CA GLU A 2 4.81 17.00 20.61
C GLU A 2 5.13 18.25 19.77
N ARG A 3 5.38 19.42 20.41
CA ARG A 3 5.73 20.66 19.69
C ARG A 3 6.93 20.51 18.74
N LEU A 4 7.95 19.72 19.12
CA LEU A 4 9.11 19.45 18.26
C LEU A 4 8.75 18.51 17.11
N GLN A 5 7.96 17.46 17.40
CA GLN A 5 7.48 16.51 16.38
C GLN A 5 6.62 17.23 15.33
N LEU A 6 5.72 18.13 15.75
CA LEU A 6 4.91 18.96 14.87
C LEU A 6 5.74 19.94 14.04
N HIS A 7 6.79 20.55 14.63
CA HIS A 7 7.69 21.45 13.91
C HIS A 7 8.50 20.71 12.83
N ILE A 8 9.02 19.51 13.15
CA ILE A 8 9.69 18.63 12.18
C ILE A 8 8.70 18.22 11.08
N LEU A 9 7.50 17.75 11.45
CA LEU A 9 6.48 17.32 10.49
C LEU A 9 6.03 18.45 9.56
N ARG A 10 5.88 19.69 10.05
CA ARG A 10 5.55 20.87 9.23
C ARG A 10 6.61 21.12 8.15
N ASN A 11 7.89 21.08 8.51
CA ASN A 11 8.99 21.48 7.64
C ASN A 11 9.59 20.32 6.81
N LEU A 12 9.17 19.07 7.04
CA LEU A 12 9.68 17.90 6.33
C LEU A 12 9.24 17.86 4.86
N ILE A 13 10.14 18.28 3.97
CA ILE A 13 10.18 17.94 2.54
C ILE A 13 10.69 16.50 2.41
N LEU A 14 10.12 15.70 1.49
CA LEU A 14 10.44 14.28 1.35
C LEU A 14 10.22 13.82 -0.10
N SER A 15 11.27 13.32 -0.76
CA SER A 15 11.18 12.69 -2.08
C SER A 15 11.60 11.23 -1.98
N ILE A 16 10.75 10.31 -2.43
CA ILE A 16 11.00 8.87 -2.51
C ILE A 16 10.66 8.41 -3.93
N SER A 17 11.70 8.17 -4.73
CA SER A 17 11.57 7.69 -6.10
C SER A 17 11.75 6.17 -6.16
N ASN A 18 11.29 5.55 -7.26
CA ASN A 18 11.42 4.13 -7.54
C ASN A 18 10.76 3.22 -6.47
N ILE A 19 9.59 3.60 -5.94
CA ILE A 19 8.84 2.71 -5.05
C ILE A 19 8.20 1.61 -5.89
N HIS A 20 8.45 0.36 -5.51
CA HIS A 20 7.83 -0.82 -6.10
C HIS A 20 7.46 -1.81 -5.00
N ILE A 21 6.16 -1.99 -4.77
CA ILE A 21 5.63 -3.01 -3.85
C ILE A 21 5.05 -4.12 -4.72
N ALA A 22 5.61 -5.33 -4.64
CA ALA A 22 5.22 -6.47 -5.47
C ALA A 22 4.87 -7.70 -4.63
N TYR A 23 3.60 -8.10 -4.66
CA TYR A 23 3.08 -9.33 -4.07
C TYR A 23 3.02 -10.46 -5.11
N GLU A 24 3.18 -11.69 -4.67
CA GLU A 24 3.23 -12.89 -5.51
C GLU A 24 2.58 -14.03 -4.73
N ASP A 25 1.53 -14.62 -5.28
CA ASP A 25 0.73 -15.67 -4.64
C ASP A 25 0.85 -16.99 -5.40
N LYS A 26 0.97 -18.07 -4.62
CA LYS A 26 0.91 -19.48 -5.05
C LYS A 26 0.03 -20.32 -4.13
N THR A 27 -0.44 -19.73 -3.05
CA THR A 27 -1.11 -20.36 -1.91
C THR A 27 -2.62 -20.33 -2.06
N THR A 28 -3.18 -19.23 -2.60
CA THR A 28 -4.61 -19.14 -2.92
C THR A 28 -4.99 -20.12 -4.05
N LYS A 29 -4.20 -20.14 -5.14
CA LYS A 29 -4.36 -21.10 -6.25
C LYS A 29 -2.99 -21.55 -6.78
N PRO A 30 -2.52 -22.78 -6.43
CA PRO A 30 -1.28 -23.33 -6.94
C PRO A 30 -1.25 -23.48 -8.48
N ASP A 31 -2.40 -23.78 -9.10
CA ASP A 31 -2.53 -23.94 -10.55
C ASP A 31 -2.60 -22.61 -11.33
N HIS A 32 -2.95 -21.51 -10.64
CA HIS A 32 -3.09 -20.17 -11.21
C HIS A 32 -2.35 -19.12 -10.35
N PRO A 33 -1.01 -19.19 -10.29
CA PRO A 33 -0.21 -18.21 -9.56
C PRO A 33 -0.30 -16.82 -10.21
N PHE A 34 -0.46 -15.78 -9.37
CA PHE A 34 -0.58 -14.40 -9.82
C PHE A 34 0.42 -13.47 -9.11
N SER A 35 0.69 -12.32 -9.73
CA SER A 35 1.44 -11.24 -9.10
C SER A 35 0.71 -9.91 -9.19
N PHE A 36 0.56 -9.27 -8.05
CA PHE A 36 0.05 -7.92 -7.89
C PHE A 36 1.22 -6.96 -7.65
N GLY A 37 1.12 -5.71 -8.10
CA GLY A 37 2.08 -4.71 -7.66
C GLY A 37 1.67 -3.28 -7.90
N ILE A 38 2.27 -2.40 -7.10
CA ILE A 38 2.10 -0.95 -7.13
C ILE A 38 3.47 -0.34 -7.40
N THR A 39 3.57 0.52 -8.41
CA THR A 39 4.75 1.36 -8.65
C THR A 39 4.37 2.82 -8.54
N LEU A 40 5.20 3.64 -7.89
CA LEU A 40 5.03 5.10 -7.87
C LEU A 40 6.33 5.82 -7.53
N ASN A 41 6.39 7.10 -7.88
CA ASN A 41 7.34 8.06 -7.34
C ASN A 41 6.56 9.07 -6.49
N TYR A 42 7.03 9.37 -5.29
CA TYR A 42 6.35 10.30 -4.38
C TYR A 42 7.25 11.46 -3.97
N THR A 43 6.80 12.69 -4.24
CA THR A 43 7.48 13.91 -3.83
C THR A 43 6.54 14.78 -2.99
N THR A 44 6.95 15.08 -1.76
CA THR A 44 6.33 16.10 -0.92
C THR A 44 7.04 17.42 -1.15
N ASN A 45 6.31 18.47 -1.52
CA ASN A 45 6.78 19.85 -1.52
C ASN A 45 6.08 20.66 -0.41
N THR A 46 6.73 21.72 0.05
CA THR A 46 6.22 22.63 1.09
C THR A 46 5.88 23.99 0.49
N GLU A 47 4.71 24.12 -0.18
CA GLU A 47 3.99 25.41 -0.28
C GLU A 47 2.59 25.28 -0.91
N TRP A 48 1.64 26.13 -0.48
CA TRP A 48 0.33 26.35 -1.12
C TRP A 48 -0.43 27.67 -0.79
N GLU A 49 -0.02 28.70 -0.05
CA GLU A 49 1.21 29.12 0.67
C GLU A 49 1.37 28.41 2.07
N PRO A 50 1.71 29.06 3.23
CA PRO A 50 1.20 30.32 3.83
C PRO A 50 2.30 31.32 4.26
N MET A 51 2.63 32.34 3.45
CA MET A 51 3.93 33.02 3.54
C MET A 51 4.13 33.93 4.76
N VAL A 52 3.05 34.47 5.35
CA VAL A 52 3.14 35.36 6.53
C VAL A 52 2.08 35.01 7.59
N SER A 53 2.24 33.88 8.29
CA SER A 53 1.53 33.68 9.56
C SER A 53 2.32 32.88 10.61
N LYS A 54 2.56 33.57 11.74
CA LYS A 54 3.12 33.15 13.05
C LYS A 54 3.21 31.64 13.34
N GLU A 55 4.27 31.26 14.05
CA GLU A 55 4.64 29.90 14.49
C GLU A 55 3.51 29.13 15.22
N GLU A 56 2.53 29.85 15.75
CA GLU A 56 1.40 29.35 16.56
C GLU A 56 0.20 28.81 15.74
N SER A 57 0.21 28.91 14.41
CA SER A 57 -0.93 28.43 13.59
C SER A 57 -1.19 26.93 13.78
N PRO A 58 -2.42 26.49 14.17
CA PRO A 58 -2.72 25.08 14.47
C PRO A 58 -3.05 24.25 13.20
N ILE A 59 -2.67 24.73 12.01
CA ILE A 59 -2.93 24.07 10.73
C ILE A 59 -1.60 23.90 9.97
N VAL A 60 -1.34 22.70 9.50
CA VAL A 60 -0.22 22.36 8.60
C VAL A 60 -0.77 22.06 7.22
N TYR A 61 -0.13 22.62 6.19
CA TYR A 61 -0.40 22.35 4.79
C TYR A 61 0.77 21.57 4.19
N LYS A 62 0.48 20.60 3.31
CA LYS A 62 1.47 19.90 2.49
C LYS A 62 0.96 19.70 1.07
N LEU A 63 1.86 19.83 0.11
CA LEU A 63 1.63 19.42 -1.27
C LEU A 63 2.36 18.09 -1.49
N GLY A 64 1.65 17.08 -1.94
CA GLY A 64 2.20 15.79 -2.36
C GLY A 64 1.94 15.57 -3.85
N GLU A 65 2.93 15.03 -4.55
CA GLU A 65 2.87 14.70 -5.97
C GLU A 65 3.22 13.22 -6.10
N LEU A 66 2.30 12.42 -6.66
CA LEU A 66 2.54 11.02 -6.99
C LEU A 66 2.68 10.93 -8.51
N ASN A 67 3.89 10.61 -8.98
CA ASN A 67 4.20 10.48 -10.40
C ASN A 67 4.31 9.02 -10.82
N ALA A 68 3.71 8.71 -11.98
CA ALA A 68 3.58 7.37 -12.55
C ALA A 68 3.02 6.31 -11.57
N LEU A 69 2.01 6.69 -10.76
CA LEU A 69 1.28 5.74 -9.93
C LEU A 69 0.58 4.73 -10.85
N SER A 70 1.00 3.47 -10.79
CA SER A 70 0.42 2.38 -11.56
C SER A 70 0.15 1.17 -10.67
N ILE A 71 -0.87 0.40 -11.01
CA ILE A 71 -1.23 -0.85 -10.33
C ILE A 71 -1.36 -1.93 -11.39
N TYR A 72 -0.56 -2.99 -11.29
CA TYR A 72 -0.60 -4.13 -12.19
C TYR A 72 -1.09 -5.40 -11.49
N TRP A 73 -1.68 -6.30 -12.28
CA TRP A 73 -2.03 -7.65 -11.85
C TRP A 73 -1.78 -8.61 -13.02
N ASN A 74 -0.77 -9.46 -12.89
CA ASN A 74 -0.44 -10.47 -13.89
C ASN A 74 -0.88 -11.84 -13.36
N SER A 75 -1.96 -12.37 -13.93
CA SER A 75 -2.40 -13.75 -13.77
C SER A 75 -1.43 -14.72 -14.47
N ASP A 76 -1.50 -16.00 -14.13
CA ASP A 76 -0.83 -17.11 -14.84
C ASP A 76 0.70 -16.94 -14.99
N ILE A 77 1.37 -16.35 -13.98
CA ILE A 77 2.81 -16.05 -14.03
C ILE A 77 3.70 -17.23 -13.62
N LYS A 78 4.78 -17.45 -14.37
CA LYS A 78 5.92 -18.22 -13.86
C LYS A 78 6.53 -17.52 -12.66
N SER A 79 6.88 -18.28 -11.62
CA SER A 79 7.29 -17.68 -10.36
C SER A 79 8.67 -17.04 -10.42
N ARG A 80 8.81 -15.93 -9.70
CA ARG A 80 10.10 -15.27 -9.43
C ARG A 80 10.95 -16.04 -8.41
N SER A 81 10.37 -16.98 -7.64
CA SER A 81 11.14 -17.86 -6.74
C SER A 81 12.01 -18.87 -7.48
N GLU A 82 11.77 -19.08 -8.79
CA GLU A 82 12.60 -19.93 -9.66
C GLU A 82 13.79 -19.16 -10.25
N LEU A 83 13.88 -17.84 -10.01
CA LEU A 83 14.95 -16.98 -10.47
C LEU A 83 15.99 -16.79 -9.34
N SER A 84 17.27 -16.71 -9.70
CA SER A 84 18.33 -16.48 -8.71
C SER A 84 18.15 -15.13 -8.02
N GLN A 85 18.37 -15.10 -6.69
CA GLN A 85 18.15 -13.90 -5.86
C GLN A 85 18.93 -12.68 -6.36
N GLU A 86 20.10 -12.90 -6.93
CA GLU A 86 20.99 -11.90 -7.54
C GLU A 86 20.29 -11.03 -8.59
N ASN A 87 19.30 -11.56 -9.32
CA ASN A 87 18.57 -10.83 -10.37
C ASN A 87 17.29 -10.14 -9.88
N ILE A 88 16.81 -10.40 -8.65
CA ILE A 88 15.48 -9.96 -8.20
C ILE A 88 15.38 -8.44 -8.11
N VAL A 89 16.45 -7.75 -7.70
CA VAL A 89 16.48 -6.28 -7.60
C VAL A 89 16.37 -5.63 -8.98
N ASP A 90 17.14 -6.12 -9.95
CA ASP A 90 17.13 -5.56 -11.32
C ASP A 90 15.81 -5.83 -12.04
N ILE A 91 15.22 -7.02 -11.83
CA ILE A 91 13.87 -7.34 -12.32
C ILE A 91 12.82 -6.42 -11.68
N LEU A 92 12.95 -6.09 -10.39
CA LEU A 92 12.07 -5.14 -9.72
C LEU A 92 12.27 -3.71 -10.25
N GLN A 93 13.51 -3.26 -10.49
CA GLN A 93 13.79 -1.91 -11.01
C GLN A 93 13.36 -1.74 -12.47
N ALA A 94 13.60 -2.74 -13.33
CA ALA A 94 13.17 -2.74 -14.73
C ALA A 94 11.63 -2.72 -14.89
N LYS A 95 10.91 -3.16 -13.85
CA LYS A 95 9.45 -3.15 -13.76
C LYS A 95 8.87 -1.80 -13.29
N ILE A 96 9.69 -0.82 -12.90
CA ILE A 96 9.22 0.50 -12.45
C ILE A 96 8.92 1.38 -13.65
N VAL A 97 7.65 1.78 -13.79
CA VAL A 97 7.26 2.78 -14.77
C VAL A 97 7.79 4.16 -14.35
N LYS A 98 8.46 4.84 -15.28
CA LYS A 98 9.03 6.18 -15.05
C LYS A 98 8.08 7.29 -15.50
N ASN A 99 7.51 7.16 -16.71
CA ASN A 99 6.54 8.11 -17.28
C ASN A 99 5.29 7.36 -17.76
N GLU A 100 4.16 8.06 -17.92
CA GLU A 100 2.88 7.49 -18.42
C GLU A 100 3.00 6.76 -19.77
N GLN A 101 3.97 7.17 -20.60
CA GLN A 101 4.25 6.60 -21.92
C GLN A 101 5.16 5.36 -21.89
N THR A 102 5.71 4.99 -20.72
CA THR A 102 6.67 3.89 -20.55
C THR A 102 6.01 2.62 -19.99
N SER A 103 4.76 2.34 -20.38
CA SER A 103 4.08 1.09 -20.05
C SER A 103 4.83 -0.10 -20.66
N SER A 104 5.44 -0.93 -19.82
CA SER A 104 6.13 -2.13 -20.30
C SER A 104 5.11 -3.13 -20.85
N ASN A 105 5.31 -3.61 -22.08
CA ASN A 105 4.46 -4.62 -22.74
C ASN A 105 4.40 -5.98 -21.97
N SER A 106 5.19 -6.15 -20.91
CA SER A 106 5.20 -7.33 -20.03
C SER A 106 4.28 -7.23 -18.80
N MET A 107 3.50 -6.16 -18.65
CA MET A 107 2.57 -5.96 -17.54
C MET A 107 1.13 -5.78 -17.97
N THR A 108 0.21 -6.41 -17.24
CA THR A 108 -1.23 -6.14 -17.36
C THR A 108 -1.67 -5.18 -16.25
N TYR A 109 -1.90 -3.92 -16.60
CA TYR A 109 -2.28 -2.87 -15.65
C TYR A 109 -3.78 -2.91 -15.32
N ILE A 110 -4.12 -2.94 -14.02
CA ILE A 110 -5.46 -2.62 -13.52
C ILE A 110 -5.67 -1.11 -13.51
N LEU A 111 -4.69 -0.37 -12.99
CA LEU A 111 -4.61 1.09 -13.05
C LEU A 111 -3.41 1.44 -13.93
N GLN A 112 -3.66 2.09 -15.06
CA GLN A 112 -2.57 2.59 -15.91
C GLN A 112 -1.76 3.67 -15.15
N PRO A 113 -0.47 3.83 -15.46
CA PRO A 113 0.38 4.83 -14.82
C PRO A 113 -0.21 6.24 -15.01
N LEU A 114 -0.43 6.93 -13.90
CA LEU A 114 -1.04 8.26 -13.88
C LEU A 114 -0.39 9.15 -12.81
N ASN A 115 -0.50 10.47 -13.00
CA ASN A 115 0.02 11.45 -12.04
C ASN A 115 -1.11 12.05 -11.17
N ILE A 116 -0.85 12.21 -9.86
CA ILE A 116 -1.80 12.77 -8.88
C ILE A 116 -1.16 13.92 -8.10
N ASN A 117 -1.86 15.04 -7.99
CA ASN A 117 -1.53 16.11 -7.05
C ASN A 117 -2.45 16.03 -5.81
N ILE A 118 -1.87 16.06 -4.61
CA ILE A 118 -2.58 15.97 -3.32
C ILE A 118 -2.27 17.21 -2.50
N LYS A 119 -3.30 17.99 -2.17
CA LYS A 119 -3.23 19.15 -1.26
C LYS A 119 -3.80 18.73 0.09
N LEU A 120 -2.92 18.44 1.04
CA LEU A 120 -3.27 17.96 2.38
C LEU A 120 -3.23 19.10 3.39
N LYS A 121 -4.26 19.19 4.22
CA LYS A 121 -4.41 20.14 5.32
C LYS A 121 -4.71 19.37 6.60
N MET A 122 -3.93 19.62 7.64
CA MET A 122 -3.95 18.86 8.90
C MET A 122 -4.14 19.82 10.07
N ALA A 123 -5.11 19.56 10.95
CA ALA A 123 -5.29 20.29 12.19
C ALA A 123 -4.44 19.66 13.30
N THR A 124 -3.43 20.38 13.80
CA THR A 124 -2.45 19.85 14.77
C THR A 124 -2.91 19.93 16.22
N THR A 125 -4.15 20.36 16.45
CA THR A 125 -4.76 20.43 17.77
C THR A 125 -6.25 20.12 17.65
N PRO A 126 -6.70 18.88 17.96
CA PRO A 126 -8.12 18.64 18.15
C PRO A 126 -8.57 19.45 19.36
N ARG A 127 -9.48 20.41 19.16
CA ARG A 127 -10.22 20.99 20.28
C ARG A 127 -11.26 19.97 20.69
N GLU A 128 -11.03 19.31 21.83
CA GLU A 128 -11.78 18.14 22.33
C GLU A 128 -13.30 18.37 22.53
N GLN A 129 -13.78 19.60 22.32
CA GLN A 129 -15.15 20.04 22.56
C GLN A 129 -15.87 20.51 21.27
N ASP A 130 -15.16 20.67 20.13
CA ASP A 130 -15.71 21.19 18.87
C ASP A 130 -15.36 20.27 17.68
N TYR A 131 -16.19 19.26 17.41
CA TYR A 131 -16.09 18.40 16.20
C TYR A 131 -16.45 19.11 14.88
N VAL A 132 -16.43 20.45 14.86
CA VAL A 132 -16.85 21.33 13.75
C VAL A 132 -15.88 21.31 12.57
N ARG A 133 -14.68 20.71 12.71
CA ARG A 133 -13.63 20.67 11.68
C ARG A 133 -12.95 19.30 11.62
N PRO A 134 -12.68 18.76 10.41
CA PRO A 134 -11.95 17.50 10.27
C PRO A 134 -10.47 17.67 10.64
N VAL A 135 -9.88 16.60 11.20
CA VAL A 135 -8.44 16.57 11.53
C VAL A 135 -7.57 16.53 10.27
N PHE A 136 -8.07 15.88 9.20
CA PHE A 136 -7.43 15.80 7.89
C PHE A 136 -8.44 16.22 6.80
N ASP A 137 -8.02 17.15 5.94
CA ASP A 137 -8.76 17.69 4.79
C ASP A 137 -7.83 17.54 3.58
N ALA A 138 -8.16 16.63 2.66
CA ALA A 138 -7.32 16.24 1.55
C ALA A 138 -8.03 16.46 0.22
N LYS A 139 -7.45 17.30 -0.65
CA LYS A 139 -7.95 17.53 -2.01
C LYS A 139 -7.04 16.84 -3.00
N ILE A 140 -7.62 15.92 -3.76
CA ILE A 140 -6.93 15.11 -4.76
C ILE A 140 -7.31 15.67 -6.14
N ASP A 141 -6.29 15.94 -6.94
CA ASP A 141 -6.38 16.55 -8.27
C ASP A 141 -5.69 15.60 -9.26
N VAL A 142 -6.47 15.08 -10.21
CA VAL A 142 -6.08 13.97 -11.09
C VAL A 142 -6.76 14.17 -12.45
N HIS A 143 -5.95 14.22 -13.52
CA HIS A 143 -6.46 14.59 -14.84
C HIS A 143 -7.29 13.48 -15.50
N ARG A 144 -6.84 12.22 -15.37
CA ARG A 144 -7.49 11.06 -15.99
C ARG A 144 -7.20 9.79 -15.20
N ILE A 145 -8.22 8.96 -15.02
CA ILE A 145 -8.12 7.63 -14.42
C ILE A 145 -8.50 6.61 -15.49
N ASN A 146 -7.56 5.75 -15.88
CA ASN A 146 -7.81 4.62 -16.77
C ASN A 146 -7.73 3.32 -15.96
N LEU A 147 -8.90 2.76 -15.65
CA LEU A 147 -9.05 1.44 -15.02
C LEU A 147 -9.43 0.41 -16.09
N ASN A 148 -8.81 -0.78 -16.02
CA ASN A 148 -9.13 -1.91 -16.89
C ASN A 148 -8.94 -3.23 -16.13
N ILE A 149 -10.00 -4.02 -15.97
CA ILE A 149 -9.93 -5.32 -15.29
C ILE A 149 -10.35 -6.39 -16.29
N ASN A 150 -9.45 -7.33 -16.58
CA ASN A 150 -9.72 -8.47 -17.44
C ASN A 150 -10.39 -9.62 -16.67
N ARG A 151 -10.85 -10.65 -17.38
CA ARG A 151 -11.58 -11.78 -16.79
C ARG A 151 -10.77 -12.58 -15.76
N ASN A 152 -9.48 -12.81 -16.01
CA ASN A 152 -8.62 -13.59 -15.10
C ASN A 152 -8.38 -12.77 -13.83
N GLN A 153 -7.95 -11.52 -13.96
CA GLN A 153 -7.78 -10.57 -12.84
C GLN A 153 -9.05 -10.47 -11.95
N TYR A 154 -10.24 -10.46 -12.56
CA TYR A 154 -11.50 -10.46 -11.81
C TYR A 154 -11.75 -11.77 -11.04
N CYS A 155 -11.44 -12.92 -11.62
CA CYS A 155 -11.50 -14.21 -10.92
C CYS A 155 -10.48 -14.25 -9.77
N ASP A 156 -9.19 -13.99 -10.06
CA ASP A 156 -8.11 -14.03 -9.08
C ASP A 156 -8.40 -13.12 -7.86
N LEU A 157 -9.02 -11.96 -8.09
CA LEU A 157 -9.45 -11.04 -7.03
C LEU A 157 -10.54 -11.65 -6.13
N LEU A 158 -11.56 -12.30 -6.70
CA LEU A 158 -12.60 -12.97 -5.93
C LEU A 158 -12.02 -14.13 -5.11
N ASP A 159 -11.14 -14.92 -5.73
CA ASP A 159 -10.46 -16.05 -5.08
C ASP A 159 -9.59 -15.57 -3.89
N LEU A 160 -8.85 -14.47 -4.07
CA LEU A 160 -8.06 -13.85 -2.99
C LEU A 160 -8.94 -13.30 -1.86
N PHE A 161 -10.10 -12.72 -2.17
CA PHE A 161 -11.02 -12.25 -1.12
C PHE A 161 -11.64 -13.41 -0.33
N GLU A 162 -12.04 -14.50 -1.00
CA GLU A 162 -12.53 -15.71 -0.32
C GLU A 162 -11.44 -16.34 0.57
N PHE A 163 -10.21 -16.44 0.06
CA PHE A 163 -9.07 -16.92 0.85
C PHE A 163 -8.74 -15.99 2.04
N GLN A 164 -8.79 -14.68 1.85
CA GLN A 164 -8.56 -13.71 2.94
C GLN A 164 -9.65 -13.81 4.02
N ASP A 165 -10.93 -13.99 3.66
CA ASP A 165 -12.00 -14.17 4.64
C ASP A 165 -11.96 -15.55 5.32
N HIS A 166 -11.47 -16.57 4.62
CA HIS A 166 -11.14 -17.86 5.21
C HIS A 166 -10.01 -17.74 6.25
N LEU A 167 -8.91 -17.04 5.94
CA LEU A 167 -7.82 -16.74 6.88
C LEU A 167 -8.28 -15.88 8.06
N ASN A 168 -9.06 -14.82 7.79
CA ASN A 168 -9.68 -13.98 8.83
C ASN A 168 -10.52 -14.83 9.78
N SER A 169 -11.23 -15.83 9.26
CA SER A 169 -12.03 -16.75 10.06
C SER A 169 -11.18 -17.76 10.84
N GLN A 170 -10.19 -18.40 10.21
CA GLN A 170 -9.24 -19.28 10.90
C GLN A 170 -8.47 -18.58 12.03
N SER A 171 -8.05 -17.32 11.83
CA SER A 171 -7.24 -16.56 12.81
C SER A 171 -7.89 -16.45 14.19
N LYS A 172 -9.23 -16.41 14.23
CA LYS A 172 -10.05 -16.39 15.46
C LYS A 172 -9.88 -17.69 16.27
N PHE A 173 -9.61 -18.81 15.59
CA PHE A 173 -9.48 -20.14 16.19
C PHE A 173 -8.05 -20.55 16.56
N ILE A 174 -7.01 -19.89 16.02
CA ILE A 174 -5.59 -20.16 16.34
C ILE A 174 -5.33 -20.20 17.86
N LYS A 175 -5.97 -19.29 18.62
CA LYS A 175 -5.87 -19.23 20.09
C LYS A 175 -6.35 -20.51 20.80
N TYR A 176 -7.31 -21.22 20.21
CA TYR A 176 -7.86 -22.47 20.76
C TYR A 176 -7.03 -23.68 20.35
N TYR A 177 -6.47 -23.71 19.13
CA TYR A 177 -5.53 -24.77 18.72
C TYR A 177 -4.31 -24.82 19.64
N ALA A 178 -3.71 -23.68 19.96
CA ALA A 178 -2.60 -23.61 20.92
C ALA A 178 -2.98 -24.11 22.33
N MET A 179 -4.22 -23.90 22.79
CA MET A 179 -4.69 -24.49 24.05
C MET A 179 -4.88 -26.01 23.96
N ILE A 180 -5.36 -26.52 22.82
CA ILE A 180 -5.54 -27.96 22.60
C ILE A 180 -4.19 -28.69 22.57
N GLU A 181 -3.16 -28.12 21.94
CA GLU A 181 -1.81 -28.71 21.92
C GLU A 181 -1.17 -28.76 23.32
N ASN A 182 -1.20 -27.65 24.07
CA ASN A 182 -0.68 -27.62 25.45
C ASN A 182 -1.43 -28.60 26.38
N ASN A 183 -2.75 -28.75 26.21
CA ASN A 183 -3.54 -29.73 26.96
C ASN A 183 -3.35 -31.18 26.46
N ALA A 184 -2.87 -31.39 25.24
CA ALA A 184 -2.59 -32.72 24.69
C ALA A 184 -1.26 -33.30 25.21
N THR A 185 -0.30 -32.44 25.56
CA THR A 185 0.95 -32.84 26.23
C THR A 185 0.75 -33.27 27.69
N ASP A 186 -0.32 -32.83 28.36
CA ASP A 186 -0.57 -33.11 29.79
C ASP A 186 -1.46 -34.36 30.02
N LYS A 187 -1.26 -35.40 29.20
CA LYS A 187 -1.95 -36.69 29.39
C LYS A 187 -1.24 -37.52 30.46
N PRO A 188 -1.88 -37.85 31.59
CA PRO A 188 -1.28 -38.74 32.57
C PRO A 188 -1.06 -40.13 31.97
N SER A 189 0.10 -40.72 32.23
CA SER A 189 0.43 -42.06 31.74
C SER A 189 -0.47 -43.10 32.40
N LEU A 190 -1.32 -43.75 31.59
CA LEU A 190 -2.11 -44.90 32.01
C LEU A 190 -1.19 -46.09 32.30
N ARG A 191 -0.73 -46.17 33.55
CA ARG A 191 -0.06 -47.36 34.08
C ARG A 191 -1.01 -48.56 33.98
N ARG A 192 -0.53 -49.62 33.34
CA ARG A 192 -0.98 -50.99 33.59
C ARG A 192 -0.33 -51.51 34.87
#